data_AF-A0A080YY09-F1
#
_entry.id   AF-A0A080YY09-F1
#
_cell.length_a   1.000
_cell.length_b   1.000
_cell.length_c   1.000
_cell.angle_alpha   90.00
_cell.angle_beta   90.00
_cell.angle_gamma   90.00
#
_symmetry.space_group_name_H-M   'P 1'
#
loop_
_entity.id
_entity.type
_entity.pdbx_description
1 polymer ?
#
loop_
_entity_poly.entity_id
_entity_poly.type
_entity_poly.pdbx_seq_one_letter_code
_entity_poly.pdbx_strand_id
1 'polypeptide(L)'
;MALNRSPNPRPRQQRRRHEEDTAADAASSTQSDTGVATDSELDMDIPHSTQQSPVDPMAMMRQIFEYMSTTQRQNQGQMTQMLQQQVLLQQQMLQAQMAAQKPQKKKGNPPIFNGQASDDLELWLFSTEQYYSNYAEEMQSESSDFVNTIIANLGPTAQTWDSR
;
A
#
# COMPACT_ATOMS: atom_id res chain seq x y z
N MET A 1 43.56 19.49 -0.86
CA MET A 1 43.51 18.19 -0.16
C MET A 1 42.05 17.87 0.19
N ALA A 2 41.64 16.62 -0.07
CA ALA A 2 40.44 15.91 0.38
C ALA A 2 39.03 16.37 -0.08
N LEU A 3 38.53 15.68 -1.11
CA LEU A 3 37.11 15.42 -1.37
C LEU A 3 36.47 14.70 -0.17
N ASN A 4 35.17 14.86 0.07
CA ASN A 4 34.26 13.75 0.43
C ASN A 4 32.80 14.18 0.37
N ARG A 5 32.19 13.91 -0.78
CA ARG A 5 30.73 13.79 -0.96
C ARG A 5 30.37 12.31 -0.73
N SER A 6 29.08 12.07 -0.44
CA SER A 6 28.34 10.79 -0.49
C SER A 6 28.12 10.08 0.87
N PRO A 7 27.10 9.19 1.05
CA PRO A 7 26.23 8.64 0.01
C PRO A 7 24.72 8.51 0.34
N ASN A 8 23.93 8.76 -0.71
CA ASN A 8 22.60 8.23 -0.92
C ASN A 8 22.70 6.70 -1.16
N PRO A 9 22.05 5.82 -0.37
CA PRO A 9 22.12 4.38 -0.59
C PRO A 9 21.13 3.97 -1.69
N ARG A 10 21.65 3.60 -2.86
CA ARG A 10 20.87 2.87 -3.87
C ARG A 10 20.68 1.41 -3.45
N PRO A 11 19.55 0.75 -3.78
CA PRO A 11 19.37 -0.68 -3.60
C PRO A 11 20.37 -1.47 -4.45
N ARG A 12 21.10 -2.38 -3.81
CA ARG A 12 22.10 -3.26 -4.43
C ARG A 12 21.38 -4.31 -5.27
N GLN A 13 21.48 -4.20 -6.60
CA GLN A 13 21.15 -5.32 -7.48
C GLN A 13 22.20 -6.43 -7.29
N GLN A 14 21.75 -7.61 -6.88
CA GLN A 14 22.57 -8.82 -6.88
C GLN A 14 22.68 -9.33 -8.32
N ARG A 15 23.90 -9.26 -8.86
CA ARG A 15 24.25 -9.84 -10.16
C ARG A 15 24.76 -11.28 -9.95
N ARG A 16 24.19 -12.17 -10.75
CA ARG A 16 24.51 -13.58 -11.05
C ARG A 16 25.95 -14.03 -10.71
N ARG A 17 26.07 -15.23 -10.15
CA ARG A 17 27.19 -16.15 -10.48
C ARG A 17 26.64 -17.36 -11.22
N HIS A 18 27.22 -17.55 -12.39
CA HIS A 18 27.09 -18.70 -13.27
C HIS A 18 28.41 -19.45 -13.07
N GLU A 19 28.35 -20.71 -12.66
CA GLU A 19 29.47 -21.63 -12.68
C GLU A 19 29.00 -22.81 -13.52
N GLU A 20 29.57 -22.88 -14.72
CA GLU A 20 29.53 -23.99 -15.65
C GLU A 20 30.72 -24.87 -15.29
N ASP A 21 30.51 -26.17 -15.11
CA ASP A 21 31.60 -27.12 -15.37
C ASP A 21 31.07 -28.46 -15.88
N THR A 22 31.78 -28.95 -16.87
CA THR A 22 31.43 -29.99 -17.84
C THR A 22 32.19 -31.27 -17.52
N ALA A 23 31.52 -32.44 -17.58
CA ALA A 23 32.01 -33.76 -18.04
C ALA A 23 30.98 -34.82 -17.60
N ALA A 24 30.29 -35.52 -18.51
CA ALA A 24 30.75 -36.77 -19.14
C ALA A 24 31.21 -37.81 -18.10
N ASP A 25 30.42 -38.87 -17.87
CA ASP A 25 30.81 -40.26 -18.17
C ASP A 25 29.67 -41.24 -17.86
N ALA A 26 29.82 -42.42 -18.43
CA ALA A 26 28.90 -43.48 -18.73
C ALA A 26 28.40 -44.34 -17.55
N ALA A 27 27.53 -45.26 -17.96
CA ALA A 27 27.42 -46.66 -17.53
C ALA A 27 26.29 -47.04 -16.57
N SER A 28 25.25 -47.59 -17.20
CA SER A 28 24.81 -48.99 -17.02
C SER A 28 24.68 -49.54 -15.60
N SER A 29 23.45 -49.88 -15.23
CA SER A 29 23.18 -51.16 -14.57
C SER A 29 21.76 -51.63 -14.87
N THR A 30 21.71 -52.58 -15.80
CA THR A 30 20.68 -53.59 -15.98
C THR A 30 20.53 -54.39 -14.69
N GLN A 31 19.29 -54.61 -14.24
CA GLN A 31 18.97 -55.82 -13.48
C GLN A 31 17.63 -56.36 -13.93
N SER A 32 17.75 -57.44 -14.69
CA SER A 32 16.75 -58.43 -15.05
C SER A 32 16.16 -59.11 -13.82
N ASP A 33 14.85 -59.31 -13.80
CA ASP A 33 14.30 -60.54 -13.23
C ASP A 33 13.23 -61.09 -14.19
N THR A 34 13.43 -62.36 -14.53
CA THR A 34 12.64 -63.15 -15.48
C THR A 34 11.89 -64.20 -14.68
N GLY A 35 10.56 -64.14 -14.68
CA GLY A 35 9.69 -65.22 -14.22
C GLY A 35 8.68 -65.57 -15.31
N VAL A 36 8.93 -66.67 -16.02
CA VAL A 36 8.06 -67.25 -17.03
C VAL A 36 7.04 -68.18 -16.35
N ALA A 37 5.77 -68.07 -16.71
CA ALA A 37 4.84 -69.20 -16.74
C ALA A 37 3.79 -68.96 -17.83
N THR A 38 3.86 -69.79 -18.87
CA THR A 38 2.85 -69.98 -19.90
C THR A 38 1.67 -70.77 -19.33
N ASP A 39 0.44 -70.47 -19.75
CA ASP A 39 -0.38 -71.36 -20.59
C ASP A 39 -1.91 -71.14 -20.37
N SER A 40 -2.63 -71.02 -21.51
CA SER A 40 -4.08 -71.25 -21.76
C SER A 40 -5.11 -70.46 -20.90
N GLU A 41 -6.23 -69.92 -21.38
CA GLU A 41 -7.09 -70.20 -22.51
C GLU A 41 -8.04 -68.98 -22.69
N LEU A 42 -8.57 -68.87 -23.90
CA LEU A 42 -9.59 -67.96 -24.43
C LEU A 42 -10.67 -67.49 -23.43
N ASP A 43 -10.87 -66.18 -23.30
CA ASP A 43 -12.23 -65.62 -23.27
C ASP A 43 -12.26 -64.21 -23.86
N MET A 44 -13.26 -64.01 -24.71
CA MET A 44 -13.59 -62.72 -25.29
C MET A 44 -14.01 -61.76 -24.17
N ASP A 45 -13.40 -60.58 -24.12
CA ASP A 45 -14.15 -59.34 -24.29
C ASP A 45 -13.15 -58.19 -24.24
N ILE A 46 -12.80 -57.71 -25.43
CA ILE A 46 -12.13 -56.42 -25.59
C ILE A 46 -13.25 -55.38 -25.47
N PRO A 47 -13.34 -54.56 -24.40
CA PRO A 47 -14.08 -53.31 -24.52
C PRO A 47 -13.25 -52.38 -25.40
N HIS A 48 -13.33 -52.58 -26.72
CA HIS A 48 -12.96 -51.56 -27.68
C HIS A 48 -14.05 -50.50 -27.62
N SER A 49 -14.03 -49.67 -26.57
CA SER A 49 -14.53 -48.30 -26.69
C SER A 49 -13.36 -47.42 -27.11
N THR A 50 -12.88 -47.65 -28.33
CA THR A 50 -12.23 -46.58 -29.09
C THR A 50 -13.35 -45.68 -29.62
N GLN A 51 -13.99 -44.94 -28.73
CA GLN A 51 -14.69 -43.71 -29.14
C GLN A 51 -13.75 -42.56 -28.82
N GLN A 52 -12.65 -42.49 -29.57
CA GLN A 52 -12.04 -41.19 -29.82
C GLN A 52 -13.04 -40.46 -30.72
N SER A 53 -13.97 -39.74 -30.09
CA SER A 53 -14.72 -38.69 -30.77
C SER A 53 -13.71 -37.86 -31.57
N PRO A 54 -14.05 -37.44 -32.79
CA PRO A 54 -13.21 -36.47 -33.48
C PRO A 54 -13.05 -35.30 -32.49
N VAL A 55 -11.81 -34.89 -32.22
CA VAL A 55 -11.56 -33.69 -31.43
C VAL A 55 -12.20 -32.59 -32.25
N ASP A 56 -13.45 -32.24 -31.93
CA ASP A 56 -14.21 -31.28 -32.70
C ASP A 56 -13.41 -29.97 -32.60
N PRO A 57 -12.87 -29.45 -33.71
CA PRO A 57 -12.06 -28.25 -33.68
C PRO A 57 -12.85 -27.07 -33.04
N MET A 58 -14.18 -27.09 -33.10
CA MET A 58 -15.01 -26.12 -32.36
C MET A 58 -15.04 -26.35 -30.85
N ALA A 59 -15.00 -27.59 -30.36
CA ALA A 59 -14.91 -27.89 -28.94
C ALA A 59 -13.54 -27.47 -28.37
N MET A 60 -12.45 -27.67 -29.12
CA MET A 60 -11.12 -27.22 -28.73
C MET A 60 -11.00 -25.69 -28.72
N MET A 61 -11.52 -25.01 -29.76
CA MET A 61 -11.59 -23.53 -29.81
C MET A 61 -12.37 -22.95 -28.62
N ARG A 62 -13.50 -23.57 -28.25
CA ARG A 62 -14.27 -23.18 -27.05
C ARG A 62 -13.45 -23.33 -25.79
N GLN A 63 -12.76 -24.45 -25.62
CA GLN A 63 -11.89 -24.68 -24.46
C GLN A 63 -10.75 -23.65 -24.38
N ILE A 64 -10.14 -23.27 -25.51
CA ILE A 64 -9.09 -22.24 -25.56
C ILE A 64 -9.66 -20.86 -25.21
N PHE A 65 -10.82 -20.50 -25.75
CA PHE A 65 -11.48 -19.24 -25.42
C PHE A 65 -11.86 -19.18 -23.94
N GLU A 66 -12.39 -20.27 -23.40
CA GLU A 66 -12.77 -20.38 -22.01
C GLU A 66 -11.53 -20.26 -21.09
N TYR A 67 -10.43 -20.96 -21.42
CA TYR A 67 -9.16 -20.85 -20.71
C TYR A 67 -8.56 -19.43 -20.78
N MET A 68 -8.57 -18.79 -21.95
CA MET A 68 -8.11 -17.39 -22.08
C MET A 68 -8.99 -16.45 -21.27
N SER A 69 -10.32 -16.63 -21.29
CA SER A 69 -11.24 -15.77 -20.55
C SER A 69 -11.08 -15.93 -19.03
N THR A 70 -10.87 -17.15 -18.54
CA THR A 70 -10.60 -17.43 -17.12
C THR A 70 -9.23 -16.90 -16.71
N THR A 71 -8.20 -17.13 -17.53
CA THR A 71 -6.84 -16.60 -17.29
C THR A 71 -6.83 -15.08 -17.26
N GLN A 72 -7.50 -14.41 -18.20
CA GLN A 72 -7.59 -12.95 -18.25
C GLN A 72 -8.33 -12.39 -17.03
N ARG A 73 -9.42 -13.04 -16.59
CA ARG A 73 -10.18 -12.62 -15.41
C ARG A 73 -9.37 -12.82 -14.13
N GLN A 74 -8.64 -13.92 -13.99
CA GLN A 74 -7.75 -14.15 -12.85
C GLN A 74 -6.63 -13.12 -12.79
N ASN A 75 -6.00 -12.80 -13.92
CA ASN A 75 -4.90 -11.85 -13.96
C ASN A 75 -5.38 -10.43 -13.61
N GLN A 76 -6.54 -10.02 -14.13
CA GLN A 76 -7.19 -8.76 -13.69
C GLN A 76 -7.49 -8.76 -12.19
N GLY A 77 -8.10 -9.82 -11.66
CA GLY A 77 -8.46 -9.90 -10.24
C GLY A 77 -7.24 -9.78 -9.33
N GLN A 78 -6.12 -10.41 -9.68
CA GLN A 78 -4.88 -10.36 -8.91
C GLN A 78 -4.26 -8.95 -8.93
N MET A 79 -4.25 -8.28 -10.10
CA MET A 79 -3.79 -6.89 -10.21
C MET A 79 -4.68 -5.94 -9.40
N THR A 80 -6.00 -6.09 -9.48
CA THR A 80 -6.94 -5.27 -8.71
C THR A 80 -6.73 -5.43 -7.22
N GLN A 81 -6.49 -6.66 -6.75
CA GLN A 81 -6.22 -6.92 -5.33
C GLN A 81 -4.93 -6.22 -4.86
N MET A 82 -3.85 -6.33 -5.64
CA MET A 82 -2.59 -5.69 -5.30
C MET A 82 -2.72 -4.16 -5.30
N LEU A 83 -3.42 -3.59 -6.28
CA LEU A 83 -3.67 -2.15 -6.35
C LEU A 83 -4.51 -1.68 -5.15
N GLN A 84 -5.56 -2.42 -4.79
CA GLN A 84 -6.41 -2.09 -3.66
C GLN A 84 -5.60 -2.10 -2.34
N GLN A 85 -4.71 -3.08 -2.18
CA GLN A 85 -3.82 -3.14 -1.01
C GLN A 85 -2.84 -1.96 -0.97
N GLN A 86 -2.28 -1.57 -2.12
CA GLN A 86 -1.39 -0.41 -2.22
C GLN A 86 -2.12 0.90 -1.86
N VAL A 87 -3.35 1.08 -2.37
CA VAL A 87 -4.19 2.25 -2.05
C VAL A 87 -4.53 2.29 -0.57
N LEU A 88 -4.88 1.14 0.02
CA LEU A 88 -5.18 1.06 1.46
C LEU A 88 -3.97 1.47 2.30
N LEU A 89 -2.77 0.98 1.96
CA LEU A 89 -1.54 1.33 2.68
C LEU A 89 -1.21 2.82 2.53
N GLN A 90 -1.39 3.38 1.33
CA GLN A 90 -1.14 4.81 1.08
C GLN A 90 -2.14 5.68 1.87
N GLN A 91 -3.41 5.28 1.92
CA GLN A 91 -4.43 5.96 2.71
C GLN A 91 -4.12 5.88 4.22
N GLN A 92 -3.69 4.71 4.70
CA GLN A 92 -3.29 4.54 6.10
C GLN A 92 -2.08 5.41 6.43
N MET A 93 -1.05 5.46 5.58
CA MET A 93 0.09 6.36 5.79
C MET A 93 -0.32 7.82 5.80
N LEU A 94 -1.20 8.25 4.90
CA LEU A 94 -1.69 9.62 4.88
C LEU A 94 -2.48 9.94 6.15
N GLN A 95 -3.38 9.05 6.57
CA GLN A 95 -4.14 9.23 7.81
C GLN A 95 -3.24 9.23 9.05
N ALA A 96 -2.24 8.35 9.10
CA ALA A 96 -1.24 8.33 10.16
C ALA A 96 -0.39 9.61 10.16
N GLN A 97 -0.03 10.13 8.99
CA GLN A 97 0.70 11.40 8.89
C GLN A 97 -0.17 12.57 9.36
N MET A 98 -1.44 12.61 8.98
CA MET A 98 -2.41 13.63 9.44
C MET A 98 -2.65 13.54 10.95
N ALA A 99 -2.78 12.33 11.50
CA ALA A 99 -2.95 12.11 12.94
C ALA A 99 -1.65 12.35 13.75
N ALA A 100 -0.49 12.06 13.15
CA ALA A 100 0.83 12.27 13.76
C ALA A 100 1.33 13.71 13.61
N GLN A 101 0.71 14.52 12.73
CA GLN A 101 0.75 15.97 12.87
C GLN A 101 -0.02 16.34 14.13
N LYS A 102 0.61 16.11 15.29
CA LYS A 102 0.30 16.85 16.51
C LYS A 102 0.24 18.32 16.07
N PRO A 103 -0.87 19.04 16.31
CA PRO A 103 -0.92 20.45 15.99
C PRO A 103 0.30 21.03 16.69
N GLN A 104 1.26 21.49 15.90
CA GLN A 104 2.53 21.96 16.44
C GLN A 104 2.12 23.03 17.45
N LYS A 105 2.39 22.82 18.75
CA LYS A 105 2.27 23.90 19.73
C LYS A 105 3.15 25.01 19.20
N LYS A 106 2.55 26.00 18.53
CA LYS A 106 3.28 27.02 17.77
C LYS A 106 4.22 27.67 18.78
N LYS A 107 5.51 27.42 18.62
CA LYS A 107 6.58 27.77 19.57
C LYS A 107 6.94 29.26 19.44
N GLY A 108 5.91 30.09 19.31
CA GLY A 108 5.98 31.53 19.08
C GLY A 108 4.86 32.23 19.84
N ASN A 109 4.93 33.56 19.85
CA ASN A 109 3.91 34.38 20.51
C ASN A 109 2.53 34.13 19.86
N PRO A 110 1.45 34.20 20.64
CA PRO A 110 0.10 34.13 20.10
C PRO A 110 -0.14 35.28 19.10
N PRO A 111 -1.03 35.09 18.11
CA PRO A 111 -1.42 36.16 17.19
C PRO A 111 -2.05 37.32 17.94
N ILE A 112 -1.58 38.55 17.67
CA ILE A 112 -2.10 39.78 18.28
C ILE A 112 -2.99 40.50 17.27
N PHE A 113 -4.15 41.00 17.72
CA PHE A 113 -5.05 41.84 16.93
C PHE A 113 -5.13 43.23 17.52
N ASN A 114 -4.70 44.25 16.78
CA ASN A 114 -4.64 45.61 17.32
C ASN A 114 -5.97 46.35 17.20
N GLY A 115 -6.93 45.88 16.38
CA GLY A 115 -8.20 46.54 16.15
C GLY A 115 -8.10 47.72 15.17
N GLN A 116 -7.07 47.74 14.34
CA GLN A 116 -6.90 48.77 13.31
C GLN A 116 -7.66 48.39 12.03
N ALA A 117 -8.08 49.37 11.23
CA ALA A 117 -8.78 49.11 9.97
C ALA A 117 -7.92 48.36 8.93
N SER A 118 -6.60 48.37 9.09
CA SER A 118 -5.64 47.61 8.29
C SER A 118 -5.46 46.17 8.76
N ASP A 119 -5.95 45.82 9.96
CA ASP A 119 -5.82 44.48 10.50
C ASP A 119 -6.85 43.57 9.83
N ASP A 120 -6.40 42.42 9.36
CA ASP A 120 -7.27 41.40 8.79
C ASP A 120 -7.86 40.54 9.92
N LEU A 121 -9.14 40.79 10.23
CA LEU A 121 -9.87 40.08 11.28
C LEU A 121 -10.00 38.59 10.98
N GLU A 122 -10.29 38.22 9.74
CA GLU A 122 -10.49 36.83 9.32
C GLU A 122 -9.17 36.06 9.44
N LEU A 123 -8.07 36.66 9.00
CA LEU A 123 -6.75 36.07 9.14
C LEU A 123 -6.34 35.91 10.61
N TRP A 124 -6.67 36.88 11.47
CA TRP A 124 -6.39 36.79 12.90
C TRP A 124 -7.22 35.70 13.58
N LEU A 125 -8.52 35.62 13.30
CA LEU A 125 -9.42 34.58 13.82
C LEU A 125 -8.90 33.19 13.42
N PHE A 126 -8.61 32.99 12.13
CA PHE A 126 -8.04 31.74 11.64
C PHE A 126 -6.71 31.41 12.34
N SER A 127 -5.80 32.38 12.43
CA SER A 127 -4.49 32.16 13.06
C SER A 127 -4.59 31.80 14.54
N THR A 128 -5.55 32.41 15.24
CA THR A 128 -5.85 32.21 16.67
C THR A 128 -6.48 30.83 16.90
N GLU A 129 -7.48 30.44 16.10
CA GLU A 129 -8.07 29.10 16.16
C GLU A 129 -7.01 28.02 15.92
N GLN A 130 -6.14 28.21 14.92
CA GLN A 130 -5.04 27.28 14.67
C GLN A 130 -4.02 27.25 15.82
N TYR A 131 -3.73 28.40 16.46
CA TYR A 131 -2.81 28.47 17.60
C TYR A 131 -3.35 27.74 18.83
N TYR A 132 -4.65 27.87 19.10
CA TYR A 132 -5.32 27.28 20.25
C TYR A 132 -6.01 25.94 19.97
N SER A 133 -5.80 25.34 18.80
CA SER A 133 -6.39 24.05 18.38
C SER A 133 -6.17 22.88 19.36
N ASN A 134 -5.12 22.92 20.18
CA ASN A 134 -4.83 21.91 21.20
C ASN A 134 -5.42 22.22 22.59
N TYR A 135 -6.04 23.38 22.80
CA TYR A 135 -6.52 23.84 24.10
C TYR A 135 -7.98 23.44 24.34
N ALA A 136 -8.40 22.30 23.77
CA ALA A 136 -9.79 21.86 23.82
C ALA A 136 -10.28 21.65 25.25
N GLU A 137 -9.41 21.21 26.15
CA GLU A 137 -9.74 21.04 27.57
C GLU A 137 -9.95 22.39 28.27
N GLU A 138 -9.07 23.38 28.04
CA GLU A 138 -9.24 24.72 28.62
C GLU A 138 -10.45 25.46 28.04
N MET A 139 -10.74 25.27 26.74
CA MET A 139 -11.93 25.82 26.07
C MET A 139 -13.25 25.24 26.58
N GLN A 140 -13.24 23.98 27.02
CA GLN A 140 -14.42 23.32 27.56
C GLN A 140 -14.62 23.59 29.06
N SER A 141 -13.62 24.19 29.72
CA SER A 141 -13.78 24.61 31.11
C SER A 141 -14.80 25.74 31.19
N GLU A 142 -15.69 25.70 32.19
CA GLU A 142 -16.63 26.80 32.50
C GLU A 142 -15.91 27.99 33.18
N SER A 143 -14.63 28.20 32.86
CA SER A 143 -13.80 29.26 33.42
C SER A 143 -13.57 30.36 32.39
N SER A 144 -13.43 31.60 32.86
CA SER A 144 -13.05 32.71 32.00
C SER A 144 -11.55 32.73 31.68
N ASP A 145 -10.74 31.83 32.24
CA ASP A 145 -9.28 31.85 32.13
C ASP A 145 -8.80 31.73 30.67
N PHE A 146 -9.45 30.86 29.90
CA PHE A 146 -9.15 30.73 28.47
C PHE A 146 -9.51 32.00 27.70
N VAL A 147 -10.69 32.57 27.96
CA VAL A 147 -11.14 33.83 27.34
C VAL A 147 -10.20 34.99 27.71
N ASN A 148 -9.80 35.09 28.97
CA ASN A 148 -8.83 36.08 29.46
C ASN A 148 -7.48 35.95 28.74
N THR A 149 -7.07 34.72 28.42
CA THR A 149 -5.85 34.46 27.65
C THR A 149 -5.96 35.01 26.22
N ILE A 150 -7.13 34.90 25.58
CA ILE A 150 -7.36 35.49 24.25
C ILE A 150 -7.42 37.01 24.33
N ILE A 151 -8.14 37.57 25.32
CA ILE A 151 -8.26 39.02 25.53
C ILE A 151 -6.89 39.67 25.79
N ALA A 152 -6.01 38.99 26.54
CA ALA A 152 -4.65 39.47 26.81
C ALA A 152 -3.80 39.65 25.52
N ASN A 153 -4.20 39.00 24.42
CA ASN A 153 -3.54 39.13 23.11
C ASN A 153 -4.21 40.17 22.20
N LEU A 154 -5.26 40.85 22.67
CA LEU A 154 -5.83 42.00 21.97
C LEU A 154 -4.98 43.24 22.24
N GLY A 155 -4.78 44.06 21.21
CA GLY A 155 -4.15 45.36 21.35
C GLY A 155 -5.10 46.38 22.01
N PRO A 156 -4.57 47.54 22.46
CA PRO A 156 -5.33 48.51 23.24
C PRO A 156 -6.63 48.96 22.57
N THR A 157 -6.64 49.20 21.25
CA THR A 157 -7.86 49.62 20.53
C THR A 157 -8.91 48.52 20.54
N ALA A 158 -8.54 47.27 20.25
CA ALA A 158 -9.47 46.13 20.28
C ALA A 158 -10.05 45.89 21.69
N GLN A 159 -9.25 46.02 22.74
CA GLN A 159 -9.73 45.89 24.13
C GLN A 159 -10.80 46.94 24.50
N THR A 160 -10.76 48.14 23.91
CA THR A 160 -11.80 49.15 24.18
C THR A 160 -13.18 48.77 23.64
N TRP A 161 -13.27 47.83 22.70
CA TRP A 161 -14.55 47.33 22.19
C TRP A 161 -15.19 46.32 23.15
N ASP A 162 -14.36 45.60 23.91
CA ASP A 162 -14.79 44.57 24.87
C ASP A 162 -15.22 45.16 26.22
N SER A 163 -14.91 46.45 26.48
CA SER A 163 -15.20 47.15 27.74
C SER A 163 -16.51 47.96 27.73
N ARG A 164 -17.38 47.78 26.73
CA ARG A 164 -18.69 48.46 26.62
C ARG A 164 -19.84 47.49 26.86
#